data_AF-A0A366C4I8-F1
#
_entry.id   AF-A0A366C4I8-F1
#
_cell.length_a   1.000
_cell.length_b   1.000
_cell.length_c   1.000
_cell.angle_alpha   90.00
_cell.angle_beta   90.00
_cell.angle_gamma   90.00
#
_symmetry.space_group_name_H-M   'P 1'
#
loop_
_entity.id
_entity.type
_entity.pdbx_description
1 polymer ?
#
loop_
_entity_poly.entity_id
_entity_poly.type
_entity_poly.pdbx_seq_one_letter_code
_entity_poly.pdbx_strand_id
1 'polypeptide(L)'
;MLAGYMTPGAAICNAAARRRCRARPATEPRAVDGCGSRGIVGRPAAVGTKMYPVEIRKMPPLTLFGLPHRGPYPGIGATFLKLGHLLDASGLSGQVVLRAGVYHDDPARVAPDRLRSHACCGFGAEIWVPLAFDRIVIEGGRSAVMTCSGPYSRLAAAWAWLYAEGLPSGESPAAAPPYEIYRSLYPAVPVERQLTEVVVPLTS
;
A
#
# COMPACT_ATOMS: atom_id res chain seq x y z
N MET A 1 -28.14 1.10 13.34
CA MET A 1 -27.61 2.32 14.00
C MET A 1 -26.22 2.57 13.41
N LEU A 2 -26.11 3.57 12.53
CA LEU A 2 -24.86 3.93 11.84
C LEU A 2 -23.96 4.70 12.82
N ALA A 3 -22.86 4.10 13.25
CA ALA A 3 -21.86 4.75 14.08
C ALA A 3 -20.87 5.51 13.18
N GLY A 4 -20.68 6.79 13.50
CA GLY A 4 -20.00 7.79 12.70
C GLY A 4 -18.56 7.47 12.33
N TYR A 5 -18.26 7.70 11.05
CA TYR A 5 -16.91 7.79 10.50
C TYR A 5 -16.24 9.07 11.05
N MET A 6 -15.30 8.92 11.99
CA MET A 6 -14.31 9.94 12.28
C MET A 6 -13.02 9.61 11.56
N THR A 7 -12.67 10.47 10.62
CA THR A 7 -11.40 10.49 9.88
C THR A 7 -10.29 11.00 10.78
N PRO A 8 -9.24 10.23 11.12
CA PRO A 8 -8.05 10.78 11.75
C PRO A 8 -6.99 11.03 10.67
N GLY A 9 -6.64 12.30 10.43
CA GLY A 9 -5.44 12.62 9.64
C GLY A 9 -5.45 13.91 8.82
N ALA A 10 -6.11 14.98 9.28
CA ALA A 10 -5.95 16.32 8.71
C ALA A 10 -5.66 17.33 9.83
N ALA A 11 -4.44 17.29 10.36
CA ALA A 11 -3.77 18.32 11.16
C ALA A 11 -2.31 17.85 11.25
N ILE A 12 -1.28 18.55 10.80
CA ILE A 12 -0.81 19.87 11.26
C ILE A 12 0.07 20.48 10.16
N CYS A 13 -0.18 21.75 9.85
CA CYS A 13 0.75 22.64 9.15
C CYS A 13 2.02 22.84 9.99
N ASN A 14 3.20 22.78 9.38
CA ASN A 14 4.12 23.89 9.56
C ASN A 14 5.03 24.13 8.35
N ALA A 15 5.12 25.42 8.02
CA ALA A 15 5.86 25.97 6.91
C ALA A 15 7.29 26.31 7.36
N ALA A 16 8.30 25.92 6.58
CA ALA A 16 9.52 26.71 6.37
C ALA A 16 10.50 25.97 5.45
N ALA A 17 10.63 26.43 4.20
CA ALA A 17 11.91 26.62 3.52
C ALA A 17 11.65 27.05 2.08
N ARG A 18 11.48 28.36 1.89
CA ARG A 18 11.56 29.00 0.58
C ARG A 18 13.03 29.02 0.16
N ARG A 19 13.41 28.39 -0.95
CA ARG A 19 14.53 28.87 -1.77
C ARG A 19 14.17 28.79 -3.25
N ARG A 20 14.22 29.97 -3.85
CA ARG A 20 14.04 30.28 -5.28
C ARG A 20 15.14 29.61 -6.08
N CYS A 21 14.78 28.89 -7.13
CA CYS A 21 15.60 28.83 -8.35
C CYS A 21 14.70 29.12 -9.55
N ARG A 22 15.15 30.09 -10.34
CA ARG A 22 14.46 30.73 -11.45
C ARG A 22 14.36 29.79 -12.64
N ALA A 23 13.22 29.85 -13.33
CA ALA A 23 13.03 29.30 -14.67
C ALA A 23 13.98 29.96 -15.69
N ARG A 24 14.40 29.19 -16.70
CA ARG A 24 14.79 29.68 -18.03
C ARG A 24 14.23 28.73 -19.10
N PRO A 25 13.97 29.25 -20.32
CA PRO A 25 12.92 28.74 -21.20
C PRO A 25 13.41 27.75 -22.25
N ALA A 26 12.40 27.20 -22.93
CA ALA A 26 12.42 26.15 -23.94
C ALA A 26 13.33 26.42 -25.16
N THR A 27 13.84 25.33 -25.71
CA THR A 27 14.33 25.23 -27.09
C THR A 27 13.72 23.96 -27.70
N GLU A 28 12.94 24.15 -28.76
CA GLU A 28 12.38 23.10 -29.61
C GLU A 28 13.48 22.33 -30.36
N PRO A 29 13.24 21.04 -30.67
CA PRO A 29 13.86 20.42 -31.83
C PRO A 29 12.84 20.10 -32.93
N ARG A 30 13.29 20.41 -34.15
CA ARG A 30 12.68 20.12 -35.45
C ARG A 30 12.33 18.64 -35.63
N ALA A 31 11.25 18.42 -36.38
CA ALA A 31 10.83 17.14 -36.92
C ALA A 31 11.87 16.52 -37.87
N VAL A 32 11.98 15.20 -37.80
CA VAL A 32 12.54 14.34 -38.85
C VAL A 32 11.65 13.11 -39.00
N ASP A 33 11.22 12.89 -40.25
CA ASP A 33 10.44 11.76 -40.72
C ASP A 33 11.25 10.44 -40.65
N GLY A 34 10.58 9.33 -40.34
CA GLY A 34 11.23 8.03 -40.24
C GLY A 34 10.27 6.85 -40.13
N CYS A 35 9.94 6.29 -41.30
CA CYS A 35 9.15 5.11 -41.57
C CYS A 35 9.58 3.83 -40.80
N GLY A 36 8.60 3.12 -40.23
CA GLY A 36 8.50 1.65 -40.30
C GLY A 36 9.08 0.80 -39.17
N SER A 37 8.21 0.13 -38.40
CA SER A 37 8.24 -1.33 -38.26
C SER A 37 7.03 -1.87 -37.50
N ARG A 38 6.57 -3.03 -37.97
CA ARG A 38 5.44 -3.83 -37.50
C ARG A 38 5.78 -4.50 -36.18
N GLY A 39 4.80 -4.67 -35.29
CA GLY A 39 4.95 -5.64 -34.20
C GLY A 39 3.89 -5.57 -33.11
N ILE A 40 2.88 -6.43 -33.23
CA ILE A 40 2.08 -7.00 -32.13
C ILE A 40 1.20 -5.99 -31.37
N VAL A 41 0.06 -5.64 -31.98
CA VAL A 41 -1.11 -5.21 -31.20
C VAL A 41 -1.62 -6.42 -30.44
N GLY A 42 -1.20 -6.54 -29.17
CA GLY A 42 -1.81 -7.47 -28.23
C GLY A 42 -3.30 -7.18 -28.16
N ARG A 43 -4.11 -8.17 -28.54
CA ARG A 43 -5.57 -8.15 -28.47
C ARG A 43 -5.98 -7.76 -27.04
N PRO A 44 -6.81 -6.71 -26.81
CA PRO A 44 -7.29 -6.46 -25.46
C PRO A 44 -8.05 -7.69 -24.99
N ALA A 45 -7.58 -8.27 -23.90
CA ALA A 45 -8.30 -9.32 -23.19
C ALA A 45 -9.71 -8.79 -22.88
N ALA A 46 -10.70 -9.65 -23.05
CA ALA A 46 -12.11 -9.33 -22.84
C ALA A 46 -12.28 -8.55 -21.53
N VAL A 47 -12.90 -7.37 -21.62
CA VAL A 47 -13.31 -6.57 -20.48
C VAL A 47 -14.46 -7.32 -19.79
N GLY A 48 -14.08 -8.27 -18.93
CA GLY A 48 -14.92 -8.68 -17.82
C GLY A 48 -14.91 -7.56 -16.80
N THR A 49 -16.08 -7.23 -16.26
CA THR A 49 -16.33 -6.15 -15.31
C THR A 49 -15.60 -6.35 -13.98
N LYS A 50 -14.27 -6.32 -13.97
CA LYS A 50 -13.47 -6.44 -12.74
C LYS A 50 -13.52 -5.10 -12.02
N MET A 51 -14.28 -5.06 -10.93
CA MET A 51 -14.42 -3.90 -10.04
C MET A 51 -13.06 -3.37 -9.56
N TYR A 52 -12.08 -4.26 -9.41
CA TYR A 52 -10.68 -3.92 -9.14
C TYR A 52 -9.74 -4.77 -10.02
N PRO A 53 -8.65 -4.19 -10.57
CA PRO A 53 -7.64 -4.95 -11.29
C PRO A 53 -6.89 -5.88 -10.32
N VAL A 54 -6.89 -7.18 -10.63
CA VAL A 54 -6.16 -8.22 -9.88
C VAL A 54 -5.20 -8.93 -10.82
N GLU A 55 -3.93 -8.95 -10.43
CA GLU A 55 -2.84 -9.59 -11.18
C GLU A 55 -2.13 -10.61 -10.31
N ILE A 56 -1.65 -11.69 -10.92
CA ILE A 56 -0.73 -12.59 -10.22
C ILE A 56 0.70 -12.12 -10.46
N ARG A 57 1.39 -11.76 -9.38
CA ARG A 57 2.75 -11.25 -9.40
C ARG A 57 3.65 -12.07 -8.48
N LYS A 58 4.92 -12.22 -8.86
CA LYS A 58 5.96 -12.72 -7.96
C LYS A 58 6.49 -11.54 -7.15
N MET A 59 6.12 -11.49 -5.89
CA MET A 59 6.54 -10.44 -4.97
C MET A 59 7.94 -10.75 -4.42
N PRO A 60 8.82 -9.75 -4.28
CA PRO A 60 10.10 -9.95 -3.61
C PRO A 60 9.88 -10.15 -2.10
N PRO A 61 10.85 -10.77 -1.40
CA PRO A 61 10.84 -10.74 0.05
C PRO A 61 10.90 -9.30 0.57
N LEU A 62 10.24 -9.04 1.69
CA LEU A 62 10.21 -7.73 2.34
C LEU A 62 10.65 -7.88 3.80
N THR A 63 11.58 -7.04 4.25
CA THR A 63 11.84 -6.82 5.67
C THR A 63 11.19 -5.51 6.07
N LEU A 64 10.27 -5.60 7.02
CA LEU A 64 9.48 -4.49 7.52
C LEU A 64 9.75 -4.29 9.02
N PHE A 65 9.57 -3.05 9.46
CA PHE A 65 9.65 -2.66 10.86
C PHE A 65 8.41 -1.89 11.23
N GLY A 66 7.77 -2.26 12.33
CA GLY A 66 6.45 -1.74 12.65
C GLY A 66 6.09 -1.77 14.12
N LEU A 67 4.90 -1.24 14.38
CA LEU A 67 4.27 -1.30 15.69
C LEU A 67 3.06 -2.24 15.64
N PRO A 68 2.85 -3.05 16.68
CA PRO A 68 1.70 -3.92 16.75
C PRO A 68 0.43 -3.08 16.98
N HIS A 69 -0.66 -3.50 16.33
CA HIS A 69 -2.01 -3.01 16.54
C HIS A 69 -2.89 -4.16 17.04
N ARG A 70 -3.70 -3.87 18.05
CA ARG A 70 -4.74 -4.78 18.54
C ARG A 70 -6.09 -4.09 18.46
N GLY A 71 -7.07 -4.80 17.90
CA GLY A 71 -8.42 -4.30 17.69
C GLY A 71 -8.79 -4.20 16.21
N PRO A 72 -9.94 -3.59 15.91
CA PRO A 72 -10.49 -3.56 14.56
C PRO A 72 -9.50 -2.97 13.55
N TYR A 73 -9.37 -3.61 12.39
CA TYR A 73 -8.46 -3.18 11.32
C TYR A 73 -8.69 -1.74 10.85
N PRO A 74 -9.94 -1.23 10.69
CA PRO A 74 -10.15 0.18 10.37
C PRO A 74 -9.54 1.18 11.39
N GLY A 75 -9.27 0.73 12.62
CA GLY A 75 -8.63 1.53 13.67
C GLY A 75 -7.10 1.61 13.60
N ILE A 76 -6.45 0.87 12.69
CA ILE A 76 -4.98 0.79 12.59
C ILE A 76 -4.32 2.14 12.28
N GLY A 77 -5.07 3.10 11.73
CA GLY A 77 -4.59 4.45 11.42
C GLY A 77 -3.93 5.15 12.62
N ALA A 78 -4.45 4.96 13.84
CA ALA A 78 -3.84 5.51 15.05
C ALA A 78 -2.43 4.94 15.31
N THR A 79 -2.20 3.68 14.96
CA THR A 79 -0.89 3.01 15.07
C THR A 79 0.06 3.51 13.99
N PHE A 80 -0.42 3.79 12.77
CA PHE A 80 0.38 4.46 11.74
C PHE A 80 0.82 5.88 12.15
N LEU A 81 -0.04 6.63 12.84
CA LEU A 81 0.31 7.95 13.37
C LEU A 81 1.42 7.84 14.42
N LYS A 82 1.30 6.90 15.36
CA LYS A 82 2.35 6.61 16.36
C LYS A 82 3.66 6.20 15.70
N LEU A 83 3.61 5.31 14.69
CA LEU A 83 4.76 4.90 13.89
C LEU A 83 5.44 6.13 13.26
N GLY A 84 4.67 7.04 12.66
CA GLY A 84 5.17 8.29 12.10
C GLY A 84 5.94 9.14 13.12
N HIS A 85 5.35 9.39 14.29
CA HIS A 85 6.01 10.16 15.35
C HIS A 85 7.31 9.53 15.83
N LEU A 86 7.37 8.20 15.97
CA LEU A 86 8.61 7.52 16.37
C LEU A 86 9.69 7.61 15.30
N LEU A 87 9.31 7.50 14.02
CA LEU A 87 10.23 7.67 12.89
C LEU A 87 10.79 9.10 12.85
N ASP A 88 9.95 10.10 13.07
CA ASP A 88 10.35 11.51 13.10
C ASP A 88 11.32 11.77 14.27
N ALA A 89 10.95 11.31 15.48
CA ALA A 89 11.80 11.45 16.68
C ALA A 89 13.14 10.73 16.54
N SER A 90 13.20 9.66 15.74
CA SER A 90 14.43 8.89 15.48
C SER A 90 15.22 9.40 14.26
N GLY A 91 14.75 10.45 13.56
CA GLY A 91 15.40 10.95 12.34
C GLY A 91 15.35 9.98 11.15
N LEU A 92 14.45 8.99 11.17
CA LEU A 92 14.37 7.91 10.18
C LEU A 92 13.34 8.18 9.07
N SER A 93 12.47 9.17 9.22
CA SER A 93 11.37 9.42 8.27
C SER A 93 11.82 9.61 6.82
N GLY A 94 12.97 10.27 6.59
CA GLY A 94 13.52 10.47 5.24
C GLY A 94 14.11 9.20 4.60
N GLN A 95 14.25 8.11 5.35
CA GLN A 95 14.82 6.84 4.88
C GLN A 95 13.74 5.79 4.57
N VAL A 96 12.48 6.08 4.91
CA VAL A 96 11.36 5.18 4.64
C VAL A 96 11.06 5.17 3.14
N VAL A 97 11.13 3.98 2.53
CA VAL A 97 10.83 3.77 1.11
C VAL A 97 9.52 3.04 0.88
N LEU A 98 8.94 2.48 1.95
CA LEU A 98 7.74 1.66 1.91
C LEU A 98 6.90 1.86 3.17
N ARG A 99 5.58 1.94 3.02
CA ARG A 99 4.61 1.84 4.13
C ARG A 99 3.71 0.65 3.86
N ALA A 100 3.48 -0.17 4.88
CA ALA A 100 2.69 -1.38 4.74
C ALA A 100 1.85 -1.67 5.99
N GLY A 101 0.67 -2.25 5.78
CA GLY A 101 -0.16 -2.82 6.85
C GLY A 101 -0.16 -4.34 6.73
N VAL A 102 0.17 -5.07 7.80
CA VAL A 102 0.19 -6.54 7.80
C VAL A 102 -0.92 -7.06 8.70
N TYR A 103 -1.77 -7.96 8.19
CA TYR A 103 -2.98 -8.42 8.88
C TYR A 103 -2.86 -9.90 9.19
N HIS A 104 -2.93 -10.27 10.47
CA HIS A 104 -2.54 -11.61 10.93
C HIS A 104 -3.72 -12.56 11.17
N ASP A 105 -4.91 -12.00 11.35
CA ASP A 105 -6.10 -12.75 11.74
C ASP A 105 -7.23 -12.62 10.72
N ASP A 106 -8.07 -13.63 10.64
CA ASP A 106 -9.31 -13.58 9.86
C ASP A 106 -10.42 -12.89 10.68
N PRO A 107 -10.95 -11.73 10.23
CA PRO A 107 -12.01 -11.01 10.95
C PRO A 107 -13.34 -11.75 11.01
N ALA A 108 -13.56 -12.79 10.18
CA ALA A 108 -14.73 -13.66 10.29
C ALA A 108 -14.58 -14.70 11.42
N ARG A 109 -13.36 -14.94 11.91
CA ARG A 109 -13.05 -15.99 12.90
C ARG A 109 -12.57 -15.45 14.23
N VAL A 110 -11.95 -14.28 14.24
CA VAL A 110 -11.38 -13.66 15.45
C VAL A 110 -12.20 -12.43 15.83
N ALA A 111 -12.51 -12.32 17.13
CA ALA A 111 -13.29 -11.21 17.68
C ALA A 111 -12.61 -9.85 17.38
N PRO A 112 -13.37 -8.79 17.06
CA PRO A 112 -12.80 -7.51 16.62
C PRO A 112 -11.78 -6.88 17.56
N ASP A 113 -11.94 -7.04 18.87
CA ASP A 113 -11.04 -6.53 19.92
C ASP A 113 -9.74 -7.34 20.05
N ARG A 114 -9.69 -8.56 19.48
CA ARG A 114 -8.55 -9.47 19.52
C ARG A 114 -7.76 -9.53 18.22
N LEU A 115 -8.26 -8.92 17.15
CA LEU A 115 -7.59 -8.86 15.86
C LEU A 115 -6.20 -8.23 15.99
N ARG A 116 -5.21 -8.86 15.35
CA ARG A 116 -3.83 -8.41 15.33
C ARG A 116 -3.46 -7.94 13.94
N SER A 117 -2.85 -6.77 13.87
CA SER A 117 -2.19 -6.27 12.67
C SER A 117 -0.94 -5.51 13.05
N HIS A 118 -0.11 -5.15 12.08
CA HIS A 118 1.04 -4.27 12.29
C HIS A 118 0.99 -3.10 11.31
N ALA A 119 1.26 -1.91 11.84
CA ALA A 119 1.55 -0.74 11.02
C ALA A 119 3.06 -0.69 10.80
N CYS A 120 3.48 -0.83 9.54
CA CYS A 120 4.87 -1.06 9.18
C CYS A 120 5.44 -0.03 8.21
N CYS A 121 6.76 0.04 8.20
CA CYS A 121 7.57 0.72 7.20
C CYS A 121 8.71 -0.18 6.74
N GLY A 122 9.26 0.11 5.56
CA GLY A 122 10.45 -0.54 5.02
C GLY A 122 11.50 0.50 4.65
N PHE A 123 12.77 0.08 4.68
CA PHE A 123 13.93 0.91 4.40
C PHE A 123 14.69 0.36 3.20
N GLY A 124 15.28 1.25 2.39
CA GLY A 124 16.00 0.87 1.17
C GLY A 124 17.41 0.32 1.42
N ALA A 125 17.89 0.41 2.65
CA ALA A 125 19.18 -0.12 3.11
C ALA A 125 19.01 -0.71 4.51
N GLU A 126 19.99 -1.50 4.94
CA GLU A 126 20.07 -1.96 6.32
C GLU A 126 20.32 -0.75 7.24
N ILE A 127 19.41 -0.53 8.19
CA ILE A 127 19.51 0.58 9.12
C ILE A 127 19.42 0.07 10.55
N TRP A 128 20.04 0.81 11.47
CA TRP A 128 19.84 0.56 12.89
C TRP A 128 18.47 1.07 13.31
N VAL A 129 17.52 0.15 13.41
CA VAL A 129 16.15 0.44 13.82
C VAL A 129 16.07 0.40 15.35
N PRO A 130 15.43 1.39 16.01
CA PRO A 130 15.19 1.35 17.45
C PRO A 130 14.52 0.05 17.89
N LEU A 131 14.90 -0.47 19.06
CA LEU A 131 14.32 -1.66 19.70
C LEU A 131 12.80 -1.62 19.88
N ALA A 132 12.18 -0.43 19.79
CA ALA A 132 10.75 -0.24 19.91
C ALA A 132 9.94 -0.78 18.71
N PHE A 133 10.59 -1.17 17.62
CA PHE A 133 9.94 -1.70 16.43
C PHE A 133 10.06 -3.21 16.33
N ASP A 134 8.92 -3.88 16.10
CA ASP A 134 8.89 -5.27 15.74
C ASP A 134 9.44 -5.44 14.32
N ARG A 135 10.27 -6.47 14.10
CA ARG A 135 10.74 -6.86 12.77
C ARG A 135 9.81 -7.91 12.18
N ILE A 136 9.28 -7.64 10.99
CA ILE A 136 8.38 -8.51 10.25
C ILE A 136 9.04 -8.89 8.93
N VAL A 137 9.18 -10.18 8.66
CA VAL A 137 9.73 -10.70 7.41
C VAL A 137 8.62 -11.35 6.61
N ILE A 138 8.51 -10.94 5.34
CA ILE A 138 7.64 -11.54 4.34
C ILE A 138 8.55 -12.22 3.33
N GLU A 139 8.41 -13.52 3.14
CA GLU A 139 9.26 -14.33 2.24
C GLU A 139 9.11 -13.96 0.76
N GLY A 140 8.02 -13.26 0.41
CA GLY A 140 7.64 -12.99 -0.98
C GLY A 140 7.07 -14.24 -1.66
N GLY A 141 7.17 -14.29 -2.99
CA GLY A 141 6.66 -15.41 -3.79
C GLY A 141 5.40 -15.06 -4.59
N ARG A 142 4.71 -16.09 -5.06
CA ARG A 142 3.51 -15.93 -5.91
C ARG A 142 2.37 -15.33 -5.07
N SER A 143 1.80 -14.23 -5.53
CA SER A 143 0.74 -13.50 -4.81
C SER A 143 -0.30 -12.96 -5.79
N ALA A 144 -1.56 -12.94 -5.36
CA ALA A 144 -2.58 -12.11 -5.99
C ALA A 144 -2.40 -10.68 -5.49
N VAL A 145 -2.34 -9.73 -6.41
CA VAL A 145 -2.22 -8.31 -6.09
C VAL A 145 -3.36 -7.54 -6.71
N MET A 146 -4.19 -6.97 -5.85
CA MET A 146 -5.28 -6.09 -6.22
C MET A 146 -4.86 -4.64 -6.02
N THR A 147 -5.00 -3.81 -7.05
CA THR A 147 -4.68 -2.38 -6.94
C THR A 147 -5.95 -1.56 -6.74
N CYS A 148 -6.07 -0.95 -5.57
CA CYS A 148 -7.18 -0.07 -5.20
C CYS A 148 -6.80 1.39 -5.40
N SER A 149 -7.71 2.16 -6.00
CA SER A 149 -7.59 3.62 -6.12
C SER A 149 -8.64 4.32 -5.27
N GLY A 150 -8.23 5.37 -4.56
CA GLY A 150 -9.10 6.24 -3.78
C GLY A 150 -8.95 6.07 -2.26
N PRO A 151 -9.95 6.55 -1.48
CA PRO A 151 -9.85 6.61 -0.02
C PRO A 151 -9.79 5.23 0.64
N TYR A 152 -9.04 5.14 1.74
CA TYR A 152 -8.93 3.91 2.54
C TYR A 152 -10.26 3.39 3.08
N SER A 153 -11.29 4.24 3.19
CA SER A 153 -12.64 3.82 3.58
C SER A 153 -13.27 2.80 2.61
N ARG A 154 -12.77 2.72 1.36
CA ARG A 154 -13.21 1.73 0.36
C ARG A 154 -12.48 0.40 0.46
N LEU A 155 -11.37 0.31 1.20
CA LEU A 155 -10.56 -0.91 1.27
C LEU A 155 -11.36 -2.07 1.86
N ALA A 156 -12.21 -1.84 2.86
CA ALA A 156 -13.04 -2.90 3.44
C ALA A 156 -13.94 -3.59 2.40
N ALA A 157 -14.56 -2.81 1.50
CA ALA A 157 -15.37 -3.35 0.42
C ALA A 157 -14.50 -4.07 -0.63
N ALA A 158 -13.32 -3.55 -0.94
CA ALA A 158 -12.38 -4.18 -1.87
C ALA A 158 -11.88 -5.53 -1.34
N TRP A 159 -11.54 -5.62 -0.05
CA TRP A 159 -11.17 -6.88 0.62
C TRP A 159 -12.29 -7.91 0.56
N ALA A 160 -13.51 -7.51 0.89
CA ALA A 160 -14.67 -8.39 0.84
C ALA A 160 -14.90 -8.94 -0.58
N TRP A 161 -14.79 -8.07 -1.59
CA TRP A 161 -14.87 -8.47 -3.00
C TRP A 161 -13.74 -9.44 -3.40
N LEU A 162 -12.50 -9.16 -3.00
CA LEU A 162 -11.34 -9.97 -3.36
C LEU A 162 -11.51 -11.43 -2.88
N TYR A 163 -11.92 -11.62 -1.63
CA TYR A 163 -12.10 -12.95 -1.05
C TYR A 163 -13.40 -13.64 -1.48
N ALA A 164 -14.43 -12.89 -1.90
CA ALA A 164 -15.68 -13.47 -2.37
C ALA A 164 -15.59 -13.95 -3.83
N GLU A 165 -15.01 -13.14 -4.72
CA GLU A 165 -15.03 -13.38 -6.16
C GLU A 165 -13.79 -12.87 -6.93
N GLY A 166 -12.98 -12.01 -6.32
CA GLY A 166 -11.88 -11.32 -7.02
C GLY A 166 -10.62 -12.16 -7.22
N LEU A 167 -10.42 -13.22 -6.43
CA LEU A 167 -9.29 -14.15 -6.62
C LEU A 167 -9.46 -14.93 -7.93
N PRO A 168 -8.40 -15.05 -8.76
CA PRO A 168 -8.47 -15.84 -9.99
C PRO A 168 -8.84 -17.30 -9.72
N SER A 169 -9.62 -17.89 -10.62
CA SER A 169 -10.05 -19.29 -10.51
C SER A 169 -8.86 -20.23 -10.37
N GLY A 170 -8.93 -21.15 -9.40
CA GLY A 170 -7.87 -22.10 -9.09
C GLY A 170 -6.80 -21.60 -8.14
N GLU A 171 -6.80 -20.31 -7.78
CA GLU A 171 -5.86 -19.75 -6.79
C GLU A 171 -6.42 -19.90 -5.37
N SER A 172 -5.54 -20.16 -4.40
CA SER A 172 -5.89 -20.27 -2.98
C SER A 172 -4.91 -19.47 -2.11
N PRO A 173 -5.38 -18.74 -1.09
CA PRO A 173 -4.49 -18.04 -0.16
C PRO A 173 -3.55 -19.02 0.55
N ALA A 174 -2.29 -18.65 0.68
CA ALA A 174 -1.31 -19.38 1.48
C ALA A 174 -1.54 -19.17 2.99
N ALA A 175 -0.91 -20.01 3.81
CA ALA A 175 -0.81 -19.83 5.26
C ALA A 175 0.20 -18.71 5.64
N ALA A 176 0.06 -17.54 5.03
CA ALA A 176 0.87 -16.35 5.26
C ALA A 176 -0.05 -15.12 5.37
N PRO A 177 0.30 -14.14 6.22
CA PRO A 177 -0.54 -12.97 6.42
C PRO A 177 -0.63 -12.14 5.13
N PRO A 178 -1.83 -11.75 4.71
CA PRO A 178 -1.96 -10.80 3.62
C PRO A 178 -1.61 -9.40 4.12
N TYR A 179 -1.25 -8.52 3.20
CA TYR A 179 -0.74 -7.19 3.53
C TYR A 179 -1.11 -6.14 2.50
N GLU A 180 -1.10 -4.88 2.94
CA GLU A 180 -1.30 -3.71 2.10
C GLU A 180 0.03 -2.99 1.90
N ILE A 181 0.26 -2.49 0.68
CA ILE A 181 1.33 -1.54 0.38
C ILE A 181 0.69 -0.21 -0.03
N TYR A 182 0.97 0.86 0.72
CA TYR A 182 0.52 2.21 0.39
C TYR A 182 1.51 2.85 -0.59
N ARG A 183 1.19 2.80 -1.88
CA ARG A 183 2.06 3.26 -2.97
C ARG A 183 2.09 4.77 -3.11
N SER A 184 1.02 5.45 -2.69
CA SER A 184 0.98 6.90 -2.59
C SER A 184 0.28 7.35 -1.32
N LEU A 185 0.76 8.47 -0.78
CA LEU A 185 0.33 9.01 0.51
C LEU A 185 -0.05 10.50 0.36
N TYR A 186 -0.97 10.94 1.18
CA TYR A 186 -1.31 12.35 1.35
C TYR A 186 -0.18 13.06 2.12
N PRO A 187 0.15 14.34 1.84
CA PRO A 187 -0.49 15.24 0.87
C PRO A 187 0.10 15.19 -0.55
N ALA A 188 1.12 14.36 -0.79
CA ALA A 188 1.77 14.28 -2.10
C ALA A 188 0.81 13.89 -3.22
N VAL A 189 -0.19 13.04 -2.91
CA VAL A 189 -1.26 12.65 -3.83
C VAL A 189 -2.63 12.87 -3.17
N PRO A 190 -3.60 13.50 -3.86
CA PRO A 190 -4.98 13.63 -3.39
C PRO A 190 -5.60 12.27 -3.06
N VAL A 191 -6.46 12.22 -2.05
CA VAL A 191 -7.04 10.98 -1.53
C VAL A 191 -7.73 10.15 -2.61
N GLU A 192 -8.36 10.81 -3.59
CA GLU A 192 -9.09 10.20 -4.70
C GLU A 192 -8.18 9.47 -5.69
N ARG A 193 -6.88 9.78 -5.67
CA ARG A 193 -5.85 9.20 -6.55
C ARG A 193 -4.82 8.37 -5.77
N GLN A 194 -5.04 8.16 -4.48
CA GLN A 194 -4.17 7.30 -3.69
C GLN A 194 -4.26 5.87 -4.16
N LEU A 195 -3.11 5.21 -4.25
CA LEU A 195 -2.98 3.83 -4.69
C LEU A 195 -2.55 2.99 -3.52
N THR A 196 -3.32 1.93 -3.28
CA THR A 196 -3.01 0.89 -2.29
C THR A 196 -3.01 -0.44 -3.02
N GLU A 197 -1.96 -1.22 -2.87
CA GLU A 197 -1.93 -2.60 -3.34
C GLU A 197 -2.27 -3.52 -2.18
N VAL A 198 -3.34 -4.31 -2.34
CA VAL A 198 -3.69 -5.42 -1.46
C VAL A 198 -3.01 -6.67 -2.00
N VAL A 199 -2.17 -7.29 -1.19
CA VAL A 199 -1.37 -8.46 -1.56
C VAL A 199 -1.82 -9.66 -0.74
N VAL A 200 -2.25 -10.71 -1.43
CA VAL A 200 -2.62 -12.00 -0.84
C VAL A 200 -1.60 -13.05 -1.32
N PRO A 201 -0.72 -13.55 -0.43
CA PRO A 201 0.14 -14.68 -0.75
C PRO A 201 -0.68 -15.89 -1.19
N LEU A 202 -0.22 -16.61 -2.22
CA LEU A 202 -0.93 -17.77 -2.78
C LEU A 202 -0.15 -19.05 -2.56
N THR A 203 -0.86 -20.17 -2.50
CA THR A 203 -0.25 -21.50 -2.56
C THR A 203 0.45 -21.67 -3.90
N SER A 204 1.72 -22.08 -3.87
CA SER A 204 2.53 -22.37 -5.06
C SER A 204 2.10 -23.62 -5.79
#